data_AF-A0A3B8JEI7-F1
#
_entry.id   AF-A0A3B8JEI7-F1
#
_cell.length_a   1.000
_cell.length_b   1.000
_cell.length_c   1.000
_cell.angle_alpha   90.00
_cell.angle_beta   90.00
_cell.angle_gamma   90.00
#
_symmetry.space_group_name_H-M   'P 1'
#
loop_
_entity.id
_entity.type
_entity.pdbx_description
1 polymer ?
#
loop_
_entity_poly.entity_id
_entity_poly.type
_entity_poly.pdbx_seq_one_letter_code
_entity_poly.pdbx_strand_id
1 'polypeptide(L)' 'MIAIEMIATVTPDGKVTVQLPPTIPSGQHRLVLVIDETPLNQEKRPPFDFPLIHVSSWPANLSLRREDIYGDDGR' A
#
# COMPACT_ATOMS: atom_id res chain seq x y z
N MET A 1 29.49 19.66 -2.70
CA MET A 1 28.63 18.81 -3.55
C MET A 1 27.37 18.55 -2.75
N ILE A 2 26.20 18.95 -3.25
CA ILE A 2 24.91 18.68 -2.60
C ILE A 2 24.23 17.64 -3.49
N ALA A 3 23.93 16.47 -2.92
CA ALA A 3 23.14 15.43 -3.59
C ALA A 3 21.70 15.55 -3.08
N ILE A 4 20.74 15.59 -3.99
CA ILE A 4 19.31 15.69 -3.67
C ILE A 4 18.66 14.45 -4.22
N GLU A 5 18.17 13.61 -3.31
CA GLU A 5 17.38 12.43 -3.65
C GLU A 5 15.90 12.82 -3.51
N MET A 6 15.16 12.73 -4.62
CA MET A 6 13.77 13.16 -4.70
C MET A 6 12.98 12.14 -5.52
N ILE A 7 11.76 11.86 -5.05
CA ILE A 7 10.75 11.15 -5.83
C ILE A 7 10.04 12.19 -6.70
N ALA A 8 10.15 12.07 -8.02
CA ALA A 8 9.47 12.93 -8.97
C ALA A 8 8.45 12.13 -9.78
N THR A 9 7.26 12.69 -9.96
CA THR A 9 6.22 12.06 -10.78
C THR A 9 6.47 12.40 -12.25
N VAL A 10 6.59 11.37 -13.08
CA VAL A 10 6.63 11.53 -14.54
C VAL A 10 5.20 11.69 -15.04
N THR A 11 4.90 12.80 -15.72
CA THR A 11 3.59 13.02 -16.33
C THR A 11 3.43 12.16 -17.59
N PRO A 12 2.20 11.86 -18.05
CA PRO A 12 1.96 10.99 -19.21
C PRO A 12 2.58 11.49 -20.53
N ASP A 13 2.92 12.77 -20.62
CA ASP A 13 3.64 13.39 -21.74
C ASP A 13 5.17 13.27 -21.62
N GLY A 14 5.67 12.47 -20.67
CA GLY A 14 7.09 12.20 -20.49
C GLY A 14 7.88 13.35 -19.85
N LYS A 15 7.19 14.30 -19.21
CA LYS A 15 7.85 15.42 -18.51
C LYS A 15 8.00 15.11 -17.03
N VAL A 16 9.06 15.66 -16.43
CA VAL A 16 9.30 15.60 -15.00
C VAL A 16 9.30 17.02 -14.45
N THR A 17 8.38 17.33 -13.56
CA THR A 17 8.33 18.61 -12.84
C THR A 17 9.00 18.46 -11.48
N VAL A 18 10.15 19.12 -11.30
CA VAL A 18 10.89 19.13 -10.03
C VAL A 18 10.79 20.52 -9.41
N GLN A 19 10.23 20.59 -8.20
CA GLN A 19 10.28 21.81 -7.39
C GLN A 19 11.46 21.73 -6.43
N LEU A 20 12.46 22.58 -6.66
CA LEU A 20 13.64 22.69 -5.80
C LEU A 20 13.28 23.44 -4.51
N PRO A 21 13.76 23.00 -3.33
CA PRO A 21 13.54 23.71 -2.09
C PRO A 21 14.24 25.08 -2.10
N PRO A 22 13.72 26.08 -1.36
CA PRO A 22 14.23 27.45 -1.34
C PRO A 22 15.63 27.58 -0.71
N THR A 23 16.17 26.49 -0.14
CA THR A 23 17.52 26.41 0.44
C THR A 23 18.63 26.49 -0.60
N ILE A 24 18.30 26.27 -1.89
CA ILE A 24 19.28 26.31 -2.98
C ILE A 24 19.31 27.71 -3.57
N PRO A 25 20.46 28.41 -3.55
CA PRO A 25 20.56 29.74 -4.13
C PRO A 25 20.34 29.68 -5.64
N SER A 26 19.75 30.73 -6.19
CA SER A 26 19.62 30.90 -7.63
C SER A 26 21.01 30.89 -8.28
N GLY A 27 21.19 30.05 -9.29
CA GLY A 27 22.50 29.87 -9.92
C GLY A 27 22.55 28.64 -10.82
N GLN A 28 23.69 28.45 -11.47
CA GLN A 28 23.94 27.28 -12.31
C GLN A 28 24.26 26.08 -11.43
N HIS A 29 23.43 25.06 -11.49
CA HIS A 29 23.61 23.80 -10.76
C HIS A 29 23.62 22.63 -11.74
N ARG A 30 24.49 21.65 -11.50
CA ARG A 30 24.49 20.38 -12.24
C ARG A 30 23.47 19.45 -11.61
N LEU A 31 22.39 19.16 -12.34
CA LEU A 31 21.42 18.15 -11.96
C LEU A 31 21.86 16.79 -12.49
N VAL A 32 21.72 15.75 -11.67
CA VAL A 32 21.93 14.36 -12.06
C VAL A 32 20.63 13.62 -11.77
N LEU A 33 19.94 13.20 -12.83
CA LEU A 33 18.73 12.39 -12.74
C LEU A 33 19.13 10.92 -12.90
N VAL A 34 18.81 10.09 -11.92
CA VAL A 34 18.99 8.64 -11.98
C VAL A 34 17.60 8.03 -11.99
N ILE A 35 17.27 7.30 -13.06
CA ILE A 35 16.01 6.57 -13.17
C ILE A 35 16.33 5.11 -12.87
N ASP A 36 15.88 4.64 -11.72
CA ASP A 36 15.90 3.21 -11.39
C ASP A 36 14.50 2.66 -11.65
N GLU A 37 14.31 2.07 -12.83
CA GLU A 37 13.07 1.38 -13.16
C GLU A 37 13.03 0.06 -12.39
N THR A 38 12.40 0.06 -11.22
CA THR A 38 11.93 -1.18 -10.62
C THR A 38 10.62 -1.54 -11.33
N PRO A 39 10.56 -2.57 -12.18
CA PRO A 39 9.32 -2.95 -12.82
C PRO A 39 8.34 -3.33 -11.71
N LEU A 40 7.29 -2.52 -11.54
CA LEU A 40 6.12 -2.89 -10.76
C LEU A 40 5.43 -3.98 -11.57
N ASN A 41 5.90 -5.22 -11.42
CA ASN A 41 5.19 -6.39 -11.91
C ASN A 41 3.90 -6.49 -11.08
N GLN A 42 2.87 -5.76 -11.50
CA GLN A 42 1.51 -5.93 -11.04
C GLN A 42 0.96 -7.21 -11.67
N GLU A 43 1.62 -8.33 -11.41
CA GLU A 43 1.09 -9.63 -11.73
C GLU A 43 -0.22 -9.77 -10.97
N LYS A 44 -1.30 -9.86 -11.74
CA LYS A 44 -2.65 -9.97 -11.21
C LYS A 44 -2.70 -11.28 -10.43
N ARG A 45 -2.64 -11.19 -9.10
CA ARG A 45 -2.70 -12.37 -8.24
C ARG A 45 -3.95 -13.18 -8.60
N PRO A 46 -3.84 -14.50 -8.76
CA PRO A 46 -5.02 -15.33 -8.95
C PRO A 46 -5.97 -15.08 -7.77
N PRO A 47 -7.30 -15.13 -8.00
CA PRO A 47 -8.27 -15.02 -6.91
C PRO A 47 -7.99 -16.12 -5.88
N PHE A 48 -8.11 -15.77 -4.60
CA PHE A 48 -7.98 -16.74 -3.52
C PHE A 48 -9.12 -17.76 -3.60
N ASP A 49 -8.78 -19.03 -3.44
CA ASP A 49 -9.75 -20.11 -3.30
C ASP A 49 -10.18 -20.21 -1.83
N PHE A 50 -11.28 -19.52 -1.48
CA PHE A 50 -11.83 -19.55 -0.13
C PHE A 50 -12.73 -20.78 0.05
N PRO A 51 -12.64 -21.48 1.20
CA PRO A 51 -13.52 -22.60 1.46
C PRO A 51 -14.98 -22.15 1.56
N LEU A 52 -15.88 -22.96 1.00
CA LEU A 52 -17.32 -22.73 1.11
C LEU A 52 -17.79 -23.06 2.53
N ILE A 53 -18.42 -22.10 3.21
CA ILE A 53 -18.95 -22.29 4.56
C ILE A 53 -20.31 -23.01 4.49
N HIS A 54 -20.40 -24.21 5.06
CA HIS A 54 -21.64 -24.98 5.16
C HIS A 54 -22.44 -24.61 6.42
N VAL A 55 -23.24 -23.54 6.32
CA VAL A 55 -24.06 -23.05 7.45
C VAL A 55 -25.12 -24.07 7.88
N SER A 56 -25.58 -24.94 6.98
CA SER A 56 -26.52 -26.02 7.31
C SER A 56 -25.95 -27.10 8.23
N SER A 57 -24.63 -27.18 8.36
CA SER A 57 -23.95 -28.09 9.29
C SER A 57 -23.86 -27.54 10.71
N TRP A 58 -24.34 -26.32 10.95
CA TRP A 58 -24.28 -25.71 12.27
C TRP A 58 -25.43 -26.24 13.15
N PRO A 59 -25.19 -26.46 14.45
CA PRO A 59 -26.24 -26.87 15.37
C PRO A 59 -27.39 -25.85 15.38
N ALA A 60 -28.64 -26.32 15.37
CA ALA A 60 -29.81 -25.44 15.43
C ALA A 60 -29.86 -24.60 16.72
N ASN A 61 -29.22 -25.09 17.79
CA ASN A 61 -29.09 -24.42 19.08
C ASN A 61 -27.71 -23.77 19.28
N LEU A 62 -26.95 -23.54 18.21
CA LEU A 62 -25.67 -22.85 18.31
C LEU A 62 -25.89 -21.42 18.84
N SER A 63 -25.38 -21.14 20.03
CA SER A 63 -25.33 -19.79 20.53
C SER A 63 -24.02 -19.13 20.13
N LEU A 64 -24.12 -17.93 19.57
CA LEU A 64 -22.98 -17.05 19.28
C LEU A 64 -22.89 -15.90 20.28
N ARG A 65 -23.58 -16.01 21.41
CA ARG A 65 -23.53 -15.03 22.49
C ARG A 65 -22.15 -15.07 23.15
N ARG A 66 -21.69 -13.90 23.61
CA ARG A 66 -20.37 -13.75 24.22
C ARG A 66 -20.26 -14.58 25.50
N GLU A 67 -21.34 -14.61 26.27
CA GLU A 67 -21.47 -15.37 27.51
C GLU A 67 -21.29 -16.88 27.23
N ASP A 68 -21.87 -17.38 26.14
CA ASP A 68 -21.81 -18.80 25.77
C ASP A 68 -20.48 -19.20 25.10
N ILE A 69 -19.81 -18.27 24.40
CA ILE A 69 -18.50 -18.51 23.76
C ILE A 69 -17.36 -18.37 24.77
N TYR A 70 -17.41 -17.34 25.62
CA TYR A 70 -16.29 -16.95 26.48
C TYR A 70 -16.53 -17.25 27.96
N GLY A 71 -17.72 -17.73 28.34
CA GLY A 71 -18.06 -18.00 29.74
C GLY A 71 -18.10 -16.75 30.62
N ASP A 72 -18.22 -15.57 30.02
CA ASP A 72 -18.25 -14.29 30.72
C ASP A 72 -19.69 -13.80 30.83
N ASP A 73 -20.33 -14.10 31.96
CA ASP A 73 -21.70 -13.70 32.31
C ASP A 73 -21.77 -12.32 32.99
N GLY A 74 -20.70 -11.51 32.88
CA GLY A 74 -20.68 -10.13 33.35
C GLY A 74 -20.38 -9.99 34.85
N ARG A 75 -19.52 -10.85 35.41
CA ARG A 75 -19.06 -10.79 36.80
C ARG A 75 -17.56 -10.72 36.96
#